data_AF-A0A4R0PLJ1-F1
#
_entry.id   AF-A0A4R0PLJ1-F1
#
_cell.length_a   1.000
_cell.length_b   1.000
_cell.length_c   1.000
_cell.angle_alpha   90.00
_cell.angle_beta   90.00
_cell.angle_gamma   90.00
#
_symmetry.space_group_name_H-M   'P 1'
#
loop_
_entity.id
_entity.type
_entity.pdbx_description
1 polymer ?
#
loop_
_entity_poly.entity_id
_entity_poly.type
_entity_poly.pdbx_seq_one_letter_code
_entity_poly.pdbx_strand_id
1 'polypeptide(L)'
;MDINNLLSGFLGAVIALILAEGWRLGLMAWERKKKREIFVAYIKNVIKPGLQAYIKDTLALKTDIQTYPNHDTIYNHHKFNMLPSLNADIFKELGFNELYFLTKDFDLHEKVIDIYHCIDYLKATMPYESHQNFIDQCDAHFKEKGCKTVDDLIAHAKDCVTINDIKLVADGNLNLRLDSAKSSLLSCETIMERI
;
A
#
# COMPACT_ATOMS: atom_id res chain seq x y z
N MET A 1 60.05 -31.87 15.26
CA MET A 1 59.21 -31.06 14.34
C MET A 1 59.77 -29.65 14.39
N ASP A 2 60.19 -29.10 13.26
CA ASP A 2 60.90 -27.82 13.20
C ASP A 2 59.95 -26.66 13.56
N ILE A 3 60.37 -25.76 14.45
CA ILE A 3 59.55 -24.62 14.95
C ILE A 3 59.11 -23.74 13.77
N ASN A 4 59.94 -23.65 12.73
CA ASN A 4 59.63 -22.92 11.50
C ASN A 4 58.47 -23.56 10.69
N ASN A 5 58.33 -24.89 10.71
CA ASN A 5 57.20 -25.57 10.05
C ASN A 5 55.90 -25.43 10.85
N LEU A 6 56.01 -25.28 12.17
CA LEU A 6 54.88 -25.03 13.07
C LEU A 6 54.36 -23.58 12.91
N LEU A 7 55.28 -22.61 12.83
CA LEU A 7 54.98 -21.20 12.59
C LEU A 7 54.39 -20.96 11.19
N SER A 8 54.93 -21.60 10.15
CA SER A 8 54.41 -21.47 8.79
C SER A 8 53.03 -22.11 8.62
N GLY A 9 52.80 -23.28 9.24
CA GLY A 9 51.48 -23.92 9.30
C GLY A 9 50.44 -23.07 10.05
N PHE A 10 50.83 -22.45 11.16
CA PHE A 10 49.97 -21.55 11.92
C PHE A 10 49.64 -20.27 11.13
N LEU A 11 50.63 -19.62 10.51
CA LEU A 11 50.40 -18.45 9.66
C LEU A 11 49.47 -18.78 8.47
N GLY A 12 49.69 -19.93 7.82
CA GLY A 12 48.83 -20.41 6.73
C GLY A 12 47.38 -20.59 7.18
N ALA A 13 47.16 -21.16 8.36
CA ALA A 13 45.82 -21.31 8.94
C ALA A 13 45.15 -19.96 9.24
N VAL A 14 45.89 -18.99 9.79
CA VAL A 14 45.39 -17.64 10.07
C VAL A 14 45.01 -16.92 8.78
N ILE A 15 45.86 -16.97 7.74
CA ILE A 15 45.58 -16.36 6.43
C ILE A 15 44.35 -17.01 5.79
N ALA A 16 44.23 -18.34 5.84
CA ALA A 16 43.08 -19.05 5.32
C ALA A 16 41.77 -18.63 6.03
N LEU A 17 41.82 -18.43 7.34
CA LEU A 17 40.67 -17.98 8.13
C LEU A 17 40.26 -16.54 7.78
N ILE A 18 41.22 -15.63 7.61
CA ILE A 18 40.96 -14.25 7.17
C ILE A 18 40.34 -14.23 5.76
N LEU A 19 40.88 -15.03 4.83
CA LEU A 19 40.35 -15.10 3.46
C LEU A 19 38.94 -15.72 3.42
N ALA A 20 38.70 -16.77 4.22
CA ALA A 20 37.38 -17.39 4.33
C ALA A 20 36.35 -16.39 4.88
N GLU A 21 36.71 -15.63 5.90
CA GLU A 21 35.83 -14.60 6.47
C GLU A 21 35.61 -13.44 5.50
N GLY A 22 36.65 -12.98 4.80
CA GLY A 22 36.53 -11.96 3.76
C GLY A 22 35.62 -12.40 2.61
N TRP A 23 35.74 -13.65 2.16
CA TRP A 23 34.85 -14.24 1.16
C TRP A 23 33.40 -14.31 1.65
N ARG A 24 33.19 -14.77 2.89
CA ARG A 24 31.86 -14.84 3.52
C ARG A 24 31.20 -13.46 3.58
N LEU A 25 31.94 -12.44 4.02
CA LEU A 25 31.46 -11.06 4.08
C LEU A 25 31.14 -10.51 2.68
N GLY A 26 31.98 -10.80 1.70
CA GLY A 26 31.76 -10.41 0.30
C GLY A 26 30.49 -11.03 -0.29
N LEU A 27 30.28 -12.33 -0.06
CA LEU A 27 29.11 -13.05 -0.52
C LEU A 27 27.82 -12.52 0.14
N MET A 28 27.86 -12.28 1.46
CA MET A 28 26.75 -11.64 2.17
C MET A 28 26.44 -10.24 1.62
N ALA A 29 27.46 -9.43 1.32
CA ALA A 29 27.26 -8.10 0.76
C ALA A 29 26.61 -8.17 -0.64
N TRP A 30 27.02 -9.12 -1.46
CA TRP A 30 26.44 -9.34 -2.79
C TRP A 30 24.98 -9.80 -2.73
N GLU A 31 24.67 -10.79 -1.89
CA GLU A 31 23.30 -11.25 -1.68
C GLU A 31 22.39 -10.13 -1.17
N ARG A 32 22.87 -9.32 -0.22
CA ARG A 32 22.16 -8.14 0.29
C ARG A 32 21.90 -7.13 -0.80
N LYS A 33 22.87 -6.87 -1.67
CA LYS A 33 22.69 -5.96 -2.81
C LYS A 33 21.58 -6.45 -3.74
N LYS A 34 21.62 -7.74 -4.11
CA LYS A 34 20.59 -8.35 -4.97
C LYS A 34 19.19 -8.26 -4.35
N LYS A 35 19.05 -8.58 -3.05
CA LYS A 35 17.75 -8.46 -2.37
C LYS A 35 17.21 -7.04 -2.39
N ARG A 36 18.06 -6.01 -2.27
CA ARG A 36 17.63 -4.60 -2.37
C ARG A 36 17.18 -4.21 -3.75
N GLU A 37 17.89 -4.64 -4.78
CA GLU A 37 17.50 -4.36 -6.17
C GLU A 37 16.11 -4.93 -6.46
N ILE A 38 15.84 -6.16 -5.99
CA ILE A 38 14.52 -6.79 -6.08
C ILE A 38 13.48 -5.99 -5.29
N PHE A 39 13.83 -5.56 -4.08
CA PHE A 39 12.97 -4.77 -3.21
C PHE A 39 12.56 -3.43 -3.84
N VAL A 40 13.52 -2.65 -4.33
CA VAL A 40 13.30 -1.38 -5.01
C VAL A 40 12.48 -1.60 -6.29
N ALA A 41 12.78 -2.65 -7.05
CA ALA A 41 11.99 -2.99 -8.23
C ALA A 41 10.53 -3.33 -7.90
N TYR A 42 10.28 -4.01 -6.79
CA TYR A 42 8.92 -4.30 -6.32
C TYR A 42 8.18 -3.02 -5.91
N ILE A 43 8.82 -2.14 -5.13
CA ILE A 43 8.23 -0.83 -4.77
C ILE A 43 7.86 -0.05 -6.04
N LYS A 44 8.79 0.04 -6.99
CA LYS A 44 8.63 0.80 -8.23
C LYS A 44 7.55 0.26 -9.15
N ASN A 45 7.51 -1.06 -9.34
CA ASN A 45 6.69 -1.69 -10.38
C ASN A 45 5.36 -2.25 -9.86
N VAL A 46 5.22 -2.42 -8.54
CA VAL A 46 4.02 -3.03 -7.93
C VAL A 46 3.37 -2.07 -6.94
N ILE A 47 4.08 -1.64 -5.88
CA ILE A 47 3.48 -0.83 -4.81
C ILE A 47 3.05 0.55 -5.31
N LYS A 48 3.99 1.31 -5.86
CA LYS A 48 3.73 2.67 -6.33
C LYS A 48 2.58 2.72 -7.35
N PRO A 49 2.57 1.90 -8.42
CA PRO A 49 1.45 1.85 -9.36
C PRO A 49 0.12 1.43 -8.71
N GLY A 50 0.14 0.49 -7.77
CA GLY A 50 -1.05 0.06 -7.03
C GLY A 50 -1.66 1.19 -6.17
N LEU A 51 -0.83 1.94 -5.45
CA LEU A 51 -1.26 3.12 -4.68
C LEU A 51 -1.80 4.23 -5.60
N GLN A 52 -1.15 4.47 -6.75
CA GLN A 52 -1.64 5.44 -7.74
C GLN A 52 -3.01 5.06 -8.31
N ALA A 53 -3.22 3.78 -8.62
CA ALA A 53 -4.52 3.27 -9.06
C ALA A 53 -5.59 3.44 -7.98
N TYR A 54 -5.27 3.10 -6.72
CA TYR A 54 -6.18 3.30 -5.60
C TYR A 54 -6.59 4.77 -5.43
N ILE A 55 -5.61 5.69 -5.46
CA ILE A 55 -5.87 7.14 -5.35
C ILE A 55 -6.79 7.59 -6.48
N LYS A 56 -6.53 7.17 -7.72
CA LYS A 56 -7.34 7.51 -8.89
C LYS A 56 -8.79 7.04 -8.70
N ASP A 57 -8.98 5.79 -8.30
CA ASP A 57 -10.31 5.19 -8.14
C ASP A 57 -11.08 5.81 -6.96
N THR A 58 -10.38 6.15 -5.88
CA THR A 58 -10.96 6.83 -4.72
C THR A 58 -11.39 8.25 -5.06
N LEU A 59 -10.63 8.97 -5.89
CA LEU A 59 -11.02 10.30 -6.39
C LEU A 59 -12.21 10.23 -7.34
N ALA A 60 -12.29 9.20 -8.19
CA ALA A 60 -13.44 8.96 -9.04
C ALA A 60 -14.71 8.72 -8.20
N LEU A 61 -14.63 7.81 -7.22
CA LEU A 61 -15.73 7.54 -6.28
C LEU A 61 -16.17 8.80 -5.53
N LYS A 62 -15.20 9.61 -5.06
CA LYS A 62 -15.52 10.87 -4.39
C LYS A 62 -16.33 11.80 -5.29
N THR A 63 -15.97 11.88 -6.57
CA THR A 63 -16.72 12.66 -7.57
C THR A 63 -18.14 12.09 -7.78
N ASP A 64 -18.25 10.76 -7.85
CA ASP A 64 -19.55 10.07 -8.00
C ASP A 64 -20.47 10.37 -6.79
N ILE A 65 -19.94 10.26 -5.57
CA ILE A 65 -20.68 10.61 -4.35
C ILE A 65 -21.08 12.09 -4.36
N GLN A 66 -20.19 13.00 -4.73
CA GLN A 66 -20.50 14.43 -4.73
C GLN A 66 -21.61 14.80 -5.72
N THR A 67 -21.61 14.15 -6.89
CA THR A 67 -22.60 14.39 -7.95
C THR A 67 -23.92 13.63 -7.75
N TYR A 68 -24.01 12.78 -6.73
CA TYR A 68 -25.23 12.07 -6.34
C TYR A 68 -26.32 13.03 -5.81
N PRO A 69 -27.62 12.80 -6.07
CA PRO A 69 -28.18 11.82 -7.01
C PRO A 69 -28.18 12.35 -8.46
N ASN A 70 -27.85 11.51 -9.43
CA ASN A 70 -28.11 11.78 -10.85
C ASN A 70 -28.36 10.46 -11.61
N HIS A 71 -28.92 10.53 -12.83
CA HIS A 71 -29.24 9.33 -13.61
C HIS A 71 -28.03 8.41 -13.83
N ASP A 72 -26.83 8.99 -13.97
CA ASP A 72 -25.60 8.24 -14.22
C ASP A 72 -25.10 7.51 -12.96
N THR A 73 -25.31 8.07 -11.77
CA THR A 73 -24.81 7.55 -10.49
C THR A 73 -25.72 6.51 -9.84
N ILE A 74 -27.01 6.46 -10.21
CA ILE A 74 -27.99 5.54 -9.62
C ILE A 74 -27.98 4.15 -10.31
N TYR A 75 -27.46 4.03 -11.55
CA TYR A 75 -27.51 2.77 -12.31
C TYR A 75 -26.25 2.39 -13.10
N ASN A 76 -25.21 3.22 -13.19
CA ASN A 76 -24.01 2.79 -13.91
C ASN A 76 -23.19 1.80 -13.10
N HIS A 77 -22.66 0.79 -13.80
CA HIS A 77 -21.68 -0.12 -13.25
C HIS A 77 -20.32 0.60 -13.19
N HIS A 78 -19.99 1.15 -12.03
CA HIS A 78 -18.67 1.73 -11.79
C HIS A 78 -17.63 0.60 -11.68
N LYS A 79 -16.66 0.58 -12.61
CA LYS A 79 -15.52 -0.34 -12.56
C LYS A 79 -14.40 0.31 -11.74
N PHE A 80 -14.31 -0.03 -10.47
CA PHE A 80 -13.12 0.28 -9.66
C PHE A 80 -12.08 -0.82 -9.92
N ASN A 81 -10.83 -0.44 -10.20
CA ASN A 81 -9.78 -1.43 -10.23
C ASN A 81 -9.57 -1.90 -8.80
N MET A 82 -9.66 -3.22 -8.60
CA MET A 82 -9.18 -3.76 -7.34
C MET A 82 -7.70 -3.46 -7.24
N LEU A 83 -7.26 -2.92 -6.09
CA LEU A 83 -5.88 -2.73 -5.69
C LEU A 83 -5.17 -4.07 -6.00
N PRO A 84 -4.44 -4.19 -7.11
CA PRO A 84 -4.17 -5.51 -7.67
C PRO A 84 -3.21 -6.22 -6.72
N SER A 85 -3.71 -7.27 -6.05
CA SER A 85 -2.96 -8.31 -5.34
C SER A 85 -1.63 -7.83 -4.73
N LEU A 86 -1.66 -6.71 -4.02
CA LEU A 86 -0.48 -6.12 -3.40
C LEU A 86 -0.15 -6.97 -2.18
N ASN A 87 0.50 -8.12 -2.36
CA ASN A 87 0.70 -9.08 -1.28
C ASN A 87 1.70 -8.53 -0.25
N ALA A 88 1.20 -7.73 0.71
CA ALA A 88 1.97 -7.22 1.85
C ALA A 88 2.59 -8.36 2.67
N ASP A 89 2.06 -9.58 2.58
CA ASP A 89 2.60 -10.73 3.31
C ASP A 89 4.00 -11.11 2.83
N ILE A 90 4.35 -10.85 1.56
CA ILE A 90 5.71 -11.04 1.02
C ILE A 90 6.74 -10.29 1.88
N PHE A 91 6.35 -9.17 2.47
CA PHE A 91 7.24 -8.38 3.29
C PHE A 91 7.11 -8.63 4.78
N LYS A 92 5.94 -9.07 5.26
CA LYS A 92 5.78 -9.55 6.63
C LYS A 92 6.57 -10.84 6.85
N GLU A 93 6.77 -11.63 5.78
CA GLU A 93 7.66 -12.79 5.78
C GLU A 93 9.14 -12.42 5.93
N LEU A 94 9.53 -11.19 5.57
CA LEU A 94 10.88 -10.69 5.87
C LEU A 94 10.94 -10.34 7.36
N GLY A 95 11.73 -11.08 8.13
CA GLY A 95 11.97 -10.76 9.53
C GLY A 95 12.56 -9.36 9.69
N PHE A 96 12.31 -8.71 10.84
CA PHE A 96 12.75 -7.33 11.16
C PHE A 96 14.22 -7.06 10.77
N ASN A 97 15.11 -7.98 11.12
CA ASN A 97 16.54 -7.86 10.83
C ASN A 97 16.83 -7.84 9.33
N GLU A 98 16.15 -8.69 8.55
CA GLU A 98 16.35 -8.72 7.10
C GLU A 98 15.86 -7.44 6.45
N LEU A 99 14.69 -6.94 6.86
CA LEU A 99 14.14 -5.67 6.36
C LEU A 99 15.06 -4.49 6.69
N TYR A 100 15.56 -4.41 7.93
CA TYR A 100 16.55 -3.40 8.33
C TYR A 100 17.85 -3.52 7.53
N PHE A 101 18.31 -4.75 7.25
CA PHE A 101 19.47 -4.97 6.38
C PHE A 101 19.23 -4.58 4.92
N LEU A 102 18.00 -4.50 4.45
CA LEU A 102 17.68 -3.97 3.12
C LEU A 102 17.71 -2.45 3.13
N THR A 103 17.08 -1.82 4.12
CA THR A 103 16.93 -0.36 4.17
C THR A 103 18.20 0.38 4.60
N LYS A 104 19.11 -0.25 5.37
CA LYS A 104 20.32 0.37 5.99
C LYS A 104 20.06 1.55 6.92
N ASP A 105 18.81 1.92 7.11
CA ASP A 105 18.42 3.16 7.73
C ASP A 105 17.10 2.90 8.46
N PHE A 106 17.03 3.38 9.70
CA PHE A 106 15.88 3.16 10.58
C PHE A 106 14.66 3.97 10.12
N ASP A 107 14.84 5.19 9.61
CA ASP A 107 13.75 5.99 9.04
C ASP A 107 13.20 5.31 7.78
N LEU A 108 14.07 4.78 6.91
CA LEU A 108 13.61 4.00 5.76
C LEU A 108 12.91 2.69 6.17
N HIS A 109 13.36 2.06 7.25
CA HIS A 109 12.72 0.86 7.80
C HIS A 109 11.30 1.15 8.30
N GLU A 110 11.12 2.23 9.07
CA GLU A 110 9.80 2.66 9.55
C GLU A 110 8.85 2.96 8.39
N LYS A 111 9.32 3.71 7.38
CA LYS A 111 8.51 4.01 6.17
C LYS A 111 8.04 2.75 5.46
N VAL A 112 8.88 1.72 5.42
CA VAL A 112 8.55 0.45 4.79
C VAL A 112 7.46 -0.29 5.58
N ILE A 113 7.55 -0.30 6.91
CA ILE A 113 6.51 -0.84 7.79
C ILE A 113 5.19 -0.09 7.60
N ASP A 114 5.24 1.24 7.58
CA ASP A 114 4.06 2.09 7.38
C ASP A 114 3.37 1.81 6.04
N ILE A 115 4.15 1.62 4.97
CA ILE A 115 3.62 1.24 3.66
C ILE A 115 2.87 -0.10 3.76
N TYR A 116 3.36 -1.09 4.50
CA TYR A 116 2.69 -2.39 4.63
C TYR A 116 1.37 -2.30 5.36
N HIS A 117 1.37 -1.62 6.50
CA HIS A 117 0.13 -1.42 7.27
C HIS A 117 -0.88 -0.59 6.48
N CYS A 118 -0.41 0.42 5.72
CA CYS A 118 -1.26 1.17 4.82
C CYS A 118 -1.86 0.28 3.73
N ILE A 119 -1.07 -0.56 3.07
CA ILE A 119 -1.59 -1.48 2.04
C ILE A 119 -2.68 -2.40 2.62
N ASP A 120 -2.46 -2.98 3.80
CA ASP A 120 -3.46 -3.83 4.45
C ASP A 120 -4.74 -3.06 4.78
N TYR A 121 -4.58 -1.84 5.32
CA TYR A 121 -5.71 -0.97 5.60
C TYR A 121 -6.50 -0.61 4.34
N LEU A 122 -5.83 -0.25 3.25
CA LEU A 122 -6.48 0.12 1.98
C LEU A 122 -7.16 -1.08 1.31
N LYS A 123 -6.60 -2.29 1.43
CA LYS A 123 -7.25 -3.54 1.01
C LYS A 123 -8.52 -3.85 1.77
N ALA A 124 -8.54 -3.59 3.08
CA ALA A 124 -9.73 -3.78 3.90
C ALA A 124 -10.78 -2.67 3.69
N THR A 125 -10.42 -1.61 2.95
CA THR A 125 -11.26 -0.42 2.75
C THR A 125 -11.29 -0.02 1.28
N MET A 126 -11.65 -0.99 0.43
CA MET A 126 -11.67 -0.80 -1.01
C MET A 126 -12.70 0.26 -1.44
N PRO A 127 -12.42 1.06 -2.50
CA PRO A 127 -13.38 2.06 -2.97
C PRO A 127 -14.71 1.43 -3.35
N TYR A 128 -14.68 0.26 -4.01
CA TYR A 128 -15.88 -0.48 -4.37
C TYR A 128 -16.80 -0.78 -3.18
N GLU A 129 -16.27 -1.32 -2.08
CA GLU A 129 -17.06 -1.64 -0.89
C GLU A 129 -17.66 -0.38 -0.26
N SER A 130 -16.95 0.75 -0.34
CA SER A 130 -17.44 2.03 0.18
C SER A 130 -18.49 2.67 -0.71
N HIS A 131 -18.37 2.49 -2.02
CA HIS A 131 -19.44 2.84 -2.94
C HIS A 131 -20.70 2.03 -2.65
N GLN A 132 -20.58 0.72 -2.50
CA GLN A 132 -21.73 -0.15 -2.22
C GLN A 132 -22.42 0.23 -0.91
N ASN A 133 -21.64 0.45 0.17
CA ASN A 133 -22.19 0.87 1.45
C ASN A 133 -22.90 2.24 1.36
N PHE A 134 -22.34 3.19 0.60
CA PHE A 134 -22.99 4.48 0.35
C PHE A 134 -24.35 4.30 -0.36
N ILE A 135 -24.39 3.50 -1.43
CA ILE A 135 -25.63 3.23 -2.17
C ILE A 135 -26.65 2.51 -1.29
N ASP A 136 -26.24 1.51 -0.51
CA ASP A 136 -27.13 0.75 0.37
C ASP A 136 -27.79 1.65 1.44
N GLN A 137 -27.04 2.61 1.99
CA GLN A 137 -27.57 3.59 2.94
C GLN A 137 -28.58 4.55 2.29
N CYS A 138 -28.25 5.04 1.10
CA CYS A 138 -29.16 5.88 0.31
C CYS A 138 -30.45 5.11 -0.03
N ASP A 139 -30.34 3.88 -0.55
CA ASP A 139 -31.47 3.02 -0.90
C ASP A 139 -32.36 2.69 0.29
N ALA A 140 -31.76 2.43 1.46
CA ALA A 140 -32.52 2.20 2.69
C ALA A 140 -33.35 3.43 3.06
N HIS A 141 -32.77 4.63 2.95
CA HIS A 141 -33.48 5.88 3.20
C HIS A 141 -34.61 6.12 2.19
N PHE A 142 -34.36 5.90 0.90
CA PHE A 142 -35.39 6.08 -0.12
C PHE A 142 -36.56 5.09 0.02
N LYS A 143 -36.29 3.85 0.41
CA LYS A 143 -37.32 2.85 0.73
C LYS A 143 -38.19 3.31 1.89
N GLU A 144 -37.60 3.90 2.93
CA GLU A 144 -38.34 4.47 4.07
C GLU A 144 -39.28 5.61 3.62
N LYS A 145 -38.83 6.46 2.68
CA LYS A 145 -39.62 7.58 2.15
C LYS A 145 -40.59 7.20 1.03
N GLY A 146 -40.55 5.96 0.55
CA GLY A 146 -41.47 5.44 -0.46
C GLY A 146 -41.19 5.95 -1.88
N CYS A 147 -39.96 6.39 -2.18
CA CYS A 147 -39.54 6.75 -3.54
C CYS A 147 -39.53 5.49 -4.42
N LYS A 148 -40.19 5.54 -5.58
CA LYS A 148 -40.33 4.35 -6.47
C LYS A 148 -39.68 4.53 -7.83
N THR A 149 -39.60 5.75 -8.32
CA THR A 149 -39.00 6.07 -9.63
C THR A 149 -37.69 6.84 -9.48
N VAL A 150 -36.86 6.82 -10.52
CA VAL A 150 -35.58 7.56 -10.55
C VAL A 150 -35.80 9.06 -10.36
N ASP A 151 -36.86 9.59 -10.97
CA ASP A 151 -37.20 11.00 -10.86
C ASP A 151 -37.62 11.37 -9.43
N ASP A 152 -38.35 10.48 -8.74
CA ASP A 152 -38.70 10.67 -7.32
C ASP A 152 -37.45 10.68 -6.43
N LEU A 153 -36.49 9.78 -6.71
CA LEU A 153 -35.23 9.69 -5.98
C LEU A 153 -34.41 10.98 -6.14
N ILE A 154 -34.24 11.45 -7.38
CA ILE A 154 -33.50 12.67 -7.69
C ILE A 154 -34.18 13.89 -7.05
N ALA A 155 -35.51 13.99 -7.17
CA ALA A 155 -36.27 15.09 -6.58
C ALA A 155 -36.14 15.12 -5.05
N HIS A 156 -36.26 13.97 -4.38
CA HIS A 156 -36.13 13.87 -2.93
C HIS A 156 -34.71 14.20 -2.46
N ALA A 157 -33.70 13.61 -3.07
CA ALA A 157 -32.33 13.74 -2.60
C ALA A 157 -31.69 15.11 -2.90
N LYS A 158 -32.30 15.94 -3.75
CA LYS A 158 -31.86 17.31 -3.99
C LYS A 158 -31.83 18.17 -2.72
N ASP A 159 -32.82 18.00 -1.85
CA ASP A 159 -33.00 18.80 -0.62
C ASP A 159 -33.03 17.93 0.66
N CYS A 160 -32.58 16.68 0.58
CA CYS A 160 -32.62 15.75 1.71
C CYS A 160 -31.40 15.91 2.63
N VAL A 161 -31.64 16.31 3.88
CA VAL A 161 -30.61 16.42 4.92
C VAL A 161 -29.90 15.09 5.16
N THR A 162 -30.65 13.99 5.27
CA THR A 162 -30.07 12.66 5.53
C THR A 162 -29.12 12.21 4.43
N ILE A 163 -29.46 12.46 3.16
CA ILE A 163 -28.58 12.13 2.04
C ILE A 163 -27.33 13.02 2.07
N ASN A 164 -27.47 14.31 2.39
CA ASN A 164 -26.31 15.20 2.57
C ASN A 164 -25.38 14.72 3.70
N ASP A 165 -25.93 14.26 4.82
CA ASP A 165 -25.16 13.70 5.93
C ASP A 165 -24.43 12.42 5.51
N ILE A 166 -25.10 11.50 4.80
CA ILE A 166 -24.49 10.28 4.25
C ILE A 166 -23.33 10.64 3.30
N LYS A 167 -23.51 11.63 2.42
CA LYS A 167 -22.46 12.11 1.51
C LYS A 167 -21.26 12.68 2.28
N LEU A 168 -21.49 13.48 3.32
CA LEU A 168 -20.42 14.06 4.14
C LEU A 168 -19.60 12.98 4.87
N VAL A 169 -20.27 11.99 5.45
CA VAL A 169 -19.59 10.87 6.14
C VAL A 169 -18.78 10.04 5.15
N ALA A 170 -19.34 9.75 3.97
CA ALA A 170 -18.65 9.01 2.93
C ALA A 170 -17.42 9.79 2.41
N ASP A 171 -17.57 11.08 2.12
CA ASP A 171 -16.46 11.95 1.68
C ASP A 171 -15.33 12.01 2.71
N GLY A 172 -15.68 12.19 3.99
CA GLY A 172 -14.72 12.22 5.09
C GLY A 172 -13.91 10.93 5.20
N ASN A 173 -14.58 9.78 5.12
CA ASN A 173 -13.92 8.48 5.13
C ASN A 173 -12.98 8.28 3.93
N LEU A 174 -13.37 8.74 2.73
CA LEU A 174 -12.53 8.66 1.54
C LEU A 174 -11.31 9.58 1.64
N ASN A 175 -11.43 10.76 2.27
CA ASN A 175 -10.30 11.67 2.48
C ASN A 175 -9.22 11.05 3.37
N LEU A 176 -9.61 10.40 4.48
CA LEU A 176 -8.65 9.71 5.37
C LEU A 176 -7.85 8.63 4.62
N ARG A 177 -8.50 7.90 3.72
CA ARG A 177 -7.86 6.87 2.91
C ARG A 177 -6.96 7.46 1.83
N LEU A 178 -7.40 8.54 1.18
CA LEU A 178 -6.58 9.28 0.22
C LEU A 178 -5.29 9.82 0.85
N ASP A 179 -5.39 10.39 2.05
CA ASP A 179 -4.24 10.95 2.75
C ASP A 179 -3.25 9.86 3.15
N SER A 180 -3.76 8.72 3.63
CA SER A 180 -2.94 7.53 3.92
C SER A 180 -2.23 7.02 2.66
N ALA A 181 -2.95 6.86 1.55
CA ALA A 181 -2.39 6.38 0.29
C ALA A 181 -1.34 7.35 -0.30
N LYS A 182 -1.58 8.67 -0.22
CA LYS A 182 -0.63 9.70 -0.68
C LYS A 182 0.64 9.73 0.16
N SER A 183 0.51 9.61 1.49
CA SER A 183 1.65 9.54 2.41
C SER A 183 2.55 8.32 2.11
N SER A 184 1.93 7.15 1.91
CA SER A 184 2.67 5.94 1.52
C SER A 184 3.29 6.04 0.12
N LEU A 185 2.64 6.74 -0.82
CA LEU A 185 3.20 7.00 -2.15
C LEU A 185 4.47 7.85 -2.06
N LEU A 186 4.47 8.92 -1.26
CA LEU A 186 5.65 9.75 -1.01
C LEU A 186 6.77 8.95 -0.33
N SER A 187 6.40 8.06 0.60
CA SER A 187 7.34 7.16 1.26
C SER A 187 8.00 6.19 0.27
N CYS A 188 7.24 5.67 -0.70
CA CYS A 188 7.79 4.85 -1.78
C CYS A 188 8.85 5.61 -2.59
N GLU A 189 8.61 6.89 -2.90
CA GLU A 189 9.55 7.74 -3.63
C GLU A 189 10.85 7.95 -2.85
N THR A 190 10.73 8.28 -1.57
CA THR A 190 11.88 8.42 -0.66
C THR A 190 12.73 7.15 -0.59
N ILE A 191 12.09 5.99 -0.54
CA ILE A 191 12.78 4.70 -0.47
C ILE A 191 13.54 4.41 -1.77
N MET A 192 12.92 4.67 -2.93
CA MET A 192 13.58 4.45 -4.23
C MET A 192 14.75 5.39 -4.48
N GLU A 193 14.78 6.58 -3.88
CA GLU A 193 15.87 7.54 -4.02
C GLU A 193 17.06 7.23 -3.09
N ARG A 194 16.81 6.58 -1.96
CA ARG A 194 17.80 6.38 -0.88
C ARG A 194 18.36 4.95 -0.77
N ILE A 195 17.72 3.94 -1.37
CA ILE A 195 18.18 2.54 -1.41
C ILE A 195 18.85 2.22 -2.75
#